data_AF-A0A7X8ZXU1-F1
#
_entry.id   AF-A0A7X8ZXU1-F1
#
_cell.length_a   1.000
_cell.length_b   1.000
_cell.length_c   1.000
_cell.angle_alpha   90.00
_cell.angle_beta   90.00
_cell.angle_gamma   90.00
#
_symmetry.space_group_name_H-M   'P 1'
#
loop_
_entity.id
_entity.type
_entity.pdbx_description
1 polymer ?
#
loop_
_entity_poly.entity_id
_entity_poly.type
_entity_poly.pdbx_seq_one_letter_code
_entity_poly.pdbx_strand_id
1 'polypeptide(L)'
;MKRKILLFTALFVFILNASAQESIIEDVFVQFVEEKISSVQKIIPITMEQAVALKKVELDYLLDVNAAENCFLCRKKRRIKKLKLKKEKQLKEVLSLDEYIKYDAFVNKKIKKHPIYME
;
A
#
# COMPACT_ATOMS: atom_id res chain seq x y z
N MET A 1 -33.24 19.66 -31.46
CA MET A 1 -31.84 19.68 -30.98
C MET A 1 -31.66 20.12 -29.51
N LYS A 2 -32.71 20.41 -28.72
CA LYS A 2 -32.56 20.82 -27.30
C LYS A 2 -32.50 19.67 -26.27
N ARG A 3 -32.99 18.47 -26.63
CA ARG A 3 -33.03 17.30 -25.72
C ARG A 3 -31.72 16.51 -25.62
N LYS A 4 -30.80 16.64 -26.60
CA LYS A 4 -29.51 15.92 -26.58
C LYS A 4 -28.44 16.59 -25.70
N ILE A 5 -28.59 17.88 -25.41
CA ILE A 5 -27.63 18.63 -24.56
C ILE A 5 -27.79 18.24 -23.09
N LEU A 6 -29.02 17.99 -22.63
CA LEU A 6 -29.34 17.57 -21.27
C LEU A 6 -28.76 16.19 -20.87
N LEU A 7 -28.53 15.30 -21.85
CA LEU A 7 -27.91 13.99 -21.60
C LEU A 7 -26.40 14.09 -21.38
N PHE A 8 -25.73 15.09 -21.98
CA PHE A 8 -24.29 15.30 -21.77
C PHE A 8 -23.98 15.96 -20.43
N THR A 9 -24.88 16.81 -19.90
CA THR A 9 -24.69 17.45 -18.58
C THR A 9 -24.79 16.46 -17.43
N ALA A 10 -25.60 15.40 -17.54
CA ALA A 10 -25.70 14.37 -16.50
C ALA A 10 -24.44 13.49 -16.40
N LEU A 11 -23.69 13.31 -17.50
CA LEU A 11 -22.45 12.52 -17.49
C LEU A 11 -21.28 13.25 -16.80
N PHE A 12 -21.28 14.59 -16.82
CA PHE A 12 -20.21 15.41 -16.25
C PHE A 12 -20.25 15.50 -14.72
N VAL A 13 -21.42 15.32 -14.09
CA VAL A 13 -21.56 15.38 -12.62
C VAL A 13 -20.85 14.21 -11.92
N PHE A 14 -20.63 13.08 -12.60
CA PHE A 14 -19.87 11.96 -12.04
C PHE A 14 -18.36 12.21 -11.96
N ILE A 15 -17.81 13.13 -12.76
CA ILE A 15 -16.37 13.42 -12.78
C ILE A 15 -15.95 14.27 -11.57
N LEU A 16 -16.87 15.09 -11.03
CA LEU A 16 -16.61 15.98 -9.89
C LEU A 16 -16.44 15.25 -8.55
N ASN A 17 -16.84 13.98 -8.45
CA ASN A 17 -16.68 13.17 -7.23
C ASN A 17 -15.37 12.37 -7.20
N ALA A 18 -14.53 12.44 -8.23
CA ALA A 18 -13.26 11.71 -8.28
C ALA A 18 -12.27 12.20 -7.20
N SER A 19 -12.24 13.50 -6.90
CA SER A 19 -11.34 14.06 -5.88
C SER A 19 -11.71 13.64 -4.46
N ALA A 20 -12.99 13.54 -4.13
CA ALA A 20 -13.45 13.05 -2.84
C ALA A 20 -13.15 11.55 -2.64
N GLN A 21 -13.07 10.77 -3.71
CA GLN A 21 -12.64 9.37 -3.64
C GLN A 21 -11.14 9.23 -3.39
N GLU A 22 -10.31 10.13 -3.93
CA GLU A 22 -8.86 10.11 -3.69
C GLU A 22 -8.51 10.30 -2.21
N SER A 23 -9.15 11.25 -1.52
CA SER A 23 -8.89 11.50 -0.09
C SER A 23 -9.31 10.31 0.79
N ILE A 24 -10.46 9.67 0.50
CA ILE A 24 -10.93 8.50 1.26
C ILE A 24 -9.96 7.32 1.09
N ILE A 25 -9.43 7.11 -0.11
CA ILE A 25 -8.48 6.02 -0.37
C ILE A 25 -7.17 6.25 0.37
N GLU A 26 -6.68 7.49 0.41
CA GLU A 26 -5.47 7.85 1.15
C GLU A 26 -5.62 7.58 2.65
N ASP A 27 -6.72 8.03 3.27
CA ASP A 27 -7.00 7.80 4.70
C ASP A 27 -7.04 6.30 5.04
N VAL A 28 -7.67 5.49 4.19
CA VAL A 28 -7.71 4.03 4.34
C VAL A 28 -6.31 3.43 4.25
N PHE A 29 -5.46 3.90 3.35
CA PHE A 29 -4.07 3.44 3.26
C PHE A 29 -3.24 3.85 4.46
N VAL A 30 -3.41 5.07 4.98
CA VAL A 30 -2.74 5.52 6.20
C VAL A 30 -3.09 4.60 7.37
N GLN A 31 -4.38 4.37 7.64
CA GLN A 31 -4.82 3.49 8.72
C GLN A 31 -4.29 2.06 8.56
N PHE A 32 -4.39 1.49 7.35
CA PHE A 32 -3.88 0.16 7.06
C PHE A 32 -2.37 0.04 7.34
N VAL A 33 -1.59 1.04 6.92
CA VAL A 33 -0.14 1.08 7.15
C VAL A 33 0.17 1.23 8.63
N GLU A 34 -0.58 2.05 9.37
CA GLU A 34 -0.40 2.21 10.80
C GLU A 34 -0.63 0.91 11.57
N GLU A 35 -1.74 0.21 11.29
CA GLU A 35 -2.04 -1.09 11.89
C GLU A 35 -0.99 -2.15 11.54
N LYS A 36 -0.56 -2.16 10.28
CA LYS A 36 0.47 -3.09 9.79
C LYS A 36 1.80 -2.88 10.52
N ILE A 37 2.30 -1.64 10.59
CA ILE A 37 3.58 -1.36 11.24
C ILE A 37 3.47 -1.52 12.76
N SER A 38 2.35 -1.16 13.38
CA SER A 38 2.10 -1.45 14.80
C SER A 38 2.15 -2.95 15.09
N SER A 39 1.56 -3.77 14.22
CA SER A 39 1.61 -5.24 14.35
C SER A 39 3.02 -5.80 14.19
N VAL A 40 3.83 -5.20 13.30
CA VAL A 40 5.24 -5.55 13.12
C VAL A 40 6.06 -5.19 14.37
N GLN A 41 5.88 -4.00 14.95
CA GLN A 41 6.60 -3.55 16.15
C GLN A 41 6.36 -4.44 17.37
N LYS A 42 5.23 -5.14 17.45
CA LYS A 42 4.94 -6.11 18.53
C LYS A 42 5.81 -7.37 18.46
N ILE A 43 6.42 -7.65 17.31
CA ILE A 43 7.13 -8.92 17.04
C ILE A 43 8.60 -8.67 16.71
N ILE A 44 8.88 -7.58 16.00
CA ILE A 44 10.22 -7.19 15.58
C ILE A 44 10.54 -5.87 16.29
N PRO A 45 11.63 -5.81 17.07
CA PRO A 45 12.01 -4.63 17.84
C PRO A 45 12.64 -3.55 16.95
N ILE A 46 11.89 -3.06 15.97
CA ILE A 46 12.32 -1.95 15.11
C ILE A 46 12.26 -0.63 15.88
N THR A 47 13.19 0.27 15.60
CA THR A 47 13.23 1.60 16.22
C THR A 47 12.07 2.48 15.76
N MET A 48 11.79 3.55 16.50
CA MET A 48 10.76 4.52 16.08
C MET A 48 11.10 5.17 14.74
N GLU A 49 12.38 5.44 14.47
CA GLU A 49 12.83 5.98 13.19
C GLU A 49 12.58 5.01 12.04
N GLN A 50 12.93 3.73 12.23
CA GLN A 50 12.64 2.67 11.27
C GLN A 50 11.13 2.51 11.04
N ALA A 51 10.32 2.60 12.09
CA ALA A 51 8.87 2.50 11.98
C ALA A 51 8.28 3.65 11.14
N VAL A 52 8.74 4.88 11.35
CA VAL A 52 8.33 6.04 10.52
C VAL A 52 8.75 5.86 9.07
N ALA A 53 9.99 5.44 8.83
CA ALA A 53 10.49 5.17 7.47
C ALA A 53 9.71 4.03 6.78
N LEU A 54 9.40 2.96 7.51
CA LEU A 54 8.59 1.84 7.02
C LEU A 54 7.18 2.27 6.65
N LYS A 55 6.52 3.07 7.49
CA LYS A 55 5.19 3.62 7.19
C LYS A 55 5.22 4.40 5.88
N LYS A 56 6.23 5.26 5.69
CA LYS A 56 6.40 6.02 4.45
C LYS A 56 6.56 5.10 3.24
N VAL A 57 7.48 4.13 3.30
CA VAL A 57 7.74 3.19 2.19
C VAL A 57 6.50 2.39 1.80
N GLU A 58 5.73 1.90 2.79
CA GLU A 58 4.51 1.14 2.51
C GLU A 58 3.38 2.03 1.99
N LEU A 59 3.20 3.24 2.53
CA LEU A 59 2.20 4.19 2.05
C LEU A 59 2.49 4.66 0.61
N ASP A 60 3.72 5.08 0.33
CA ASP A 60 4.15 5.50 -1.01
C ASP A 60 3.92 4.38 -2.03
N TYR A 61 4.21 3.12 -1.64
CA TYR A 61 3.94 1.97 -2.50
C TYR A 61 2.45 1.79 -2.80
N LEU A 62 1.56 1.93 -1.80
CA LEU A 62 0.11 1.79 -2.00
C LEU A 62 -0.43 2.88 -2.92
N LEU A 63 0.00 4.13 -2.72
CA LEU A 63 -0.37 5.25 -3.58
C LEU A 63 0.15 5.05 -5.01
N ASP A 64 1.41 4.65 -5.19
CA ASP A 64 2.01 4.36 -6.49
C ASP A 64 1.27 3.21 -7.22
N VAL A 65 0.87 2.17 -6.49
CA VAL A 65 0.08 1.05 -7.03
C VAL A 65 -1.31 1.50 -7.42
N ASN A 66 -1.99 2.28 -6.57
CA ASN A 66 -3.31 2.83 -6.88
C ASN A 66 -3.27 3.69 -8.15
N ALA A 67 -2.26 4.55 -8.28
CA ALA A 67 -2.05 5.33 -9.50
C ALA A 67 -1.75 4.43 -10.73
N ALA A 68 -0.99 3.35 -10.55
CA ALA A 68 -0.70 2.40 -11.62
C ALA A 68 -1.94 1.61 -12.07
N GLU A 69 -2.83 1.24 -11.15
CA GLU A 69 -4.07 0.52 -11.43
C GLU A 69 -5.09 1.40 -12.14
N ASN A 70 -5.16 2.69 -11.79
CA ASN A 70 -6.06 3.65 -12.42
C ASN A 70 -5.53 4.22 -13.74
N CYS A 71 -4.29 3.89 -14.15
CA CYS A 71 -3.74 4.33 -15.43
C CYS A 71 -4.31 3.53 -16.61
N PHE A 72 -5.11 4.18 -17.47
CA PHE A 72 -5.80 3.55 -18.60
C PHE A 72 -4.86 3.01 -19.71
N LEU A 73 -3.76 3.71 -19.98
CA LEU A 73 -2.83 3.38 -21.08
C LEU A 73 -1.50 2.78 -20.61
N CYS A 74 -1.36 2.46 -19.32
CA CYS A 74 -0.12 1.89 -18.78
C CYS A 74 -0.11 0.36 -18.89
N ARG A 75 1.09 -0.22 -19.07
CA ARG A 75 1.30 -1.66 -18.84
C ARG A 75 1.26 -1.96 -17.32
N LYS A 76 0.06 -2.01 -16.74
CA LYS A 76 -0.19 -2.11 -15.28
C LYS A 76 0.66 -3.18 -14.60
N LYS A 77 0.59 -4.43 -15.08
CA LYS A 77 1.39 -5.57 -14.55
C LYS A 77 2.89 -5.28 -14.49
N ARG A 78 3.45 -4.69 -15.55
CA ARG A 78 4.89 -4.35 -15.61
C ARG A 78 5.23 -3.22 -14.63
N ARG A 79 4.36 -2.21 -14.51
CA ARG A 79 4.54 -1.08 -13.60
C ARG A 79 4.49 -1.55 -12.15
N ILE A 80 3.49 -2.34 -11.77
CA ILE A 80 3.35 -2.90 -10.42
C ILE A 80 4.54 -3.80 -10.07
N LYS A 81 5.03 -4.63 -11.00
CA LYS A 81 6.25 -5.43 -10.77
C LYS A 81 7.46 -4.55 -10.44
N LYS A 82 7.65 -3.42 -11.13
CA LYS A 82 8.72 -2.46 -10.82
C LYS A 82 8.53 -1.81 -9.46
N LEU A 83 7.30 -1.42 -9.11
CA LEU A 83 6.99 -0.84 -7.79
C LEU A 83 7.27 -1.83 -6.66
N LYS A 84 6.95 -3.11 -6.85
CA LYS A 84 7.26 -4.16 -5.86
C LYS A 84 8.76 -4.28 -5.62
N LEU A 85 9.58 -4.28 -6.69
CA LEU A 85 11.04 -4.32 -6.57
C LEU A 85 11.61 -3.05 -5.91
N LYS A 86 11.05 -1.88 -6.24
CA LYS A 86 11.42 -0.60 -5.61
C LYS A 86 11.16 -0.67 -4.10
N LYS A 87 9.97 -1.13 -3.70
CA LYS A 87 9.62 -1.32 -2.30
C LYS A 87 10.57 -2.29 -1.60
N GLU A 88 10.83 -3.45 -2.19
CA GLU A 88 11.75 -4.44 -1.63
C GLU A 88 13.16 -3.87 -1.42
N LYS A 89 13.64 -3.03 -2.34
CA LYS A 89 14.93 -2.34 -2.19
C LYS A 89 14.90 -1.35 -1.02
N GLN A 90 13.89 -0.49 -0.96
CA GLN A 90 13.74 0.51 0.12
C GLN A 90 13.60 -0.14 1.50
N LEU A 91 12.87 -1.26 1.59
CA LEU A 91 12.74 -2.02 2.84
C LEU A 91 14.10 -2.53 3.35
N LYS A 92 15.00 -2.96 2.46
CA LYS A 92 16.36 -3.41 2.80
C LYS A 92 17.31 -2.26 3.13
N GLU A 93 16.97 -1.03 2.76
CA GLU A 93 17.72 0.17 3.16
C GLU A 93 17.30 0.64 4.56
N VAL A 94 16.03 0.43 4.94
CA VAL A 94 15.50 0.81 6.26
C VAL A 94 15.77 -0.24 7.33
N LEU A 95 15.68 -1.53 6.98
CA LEU A 95 15.83 -2.64 7.90
C LEU A 95 17.18 -3.32 7.73
N SER A 96 17.76 -3.78 8.83
CA SER A 96 18.86 -4.74 8.78
C SER A 96 18.40 -6.04 8.10
N LEU A 97 19.36 -6.86 7.66
CA LEU A 97 19.04 -8.11 6.96
C LEU A 97 18.17 -9.05 7.82
N ASP A 98 18.46 -9.16 9.12
CA ASP A 98 17.68 -10.00 10.05
C ASP A 98 16.25 -9.46 10.25
N GLU A 99 16.11 -8.16 10.47
CA GLU A 99 14.81 -7.50 10.58
C GLU A 99 13.99 -7.65 9.30
N TYR A 100 14.62 -7.51 8.13
CA TYR A 100 13.97 -7.69 6.83
C TYR A 100 13.47 -9.13 6.65
N ILE A 101 14.27 -10.13 7.02
CA ILE A 101 13.86 -11.55 6.95
C ILE A 101 12.65 -11.79 7.86
N LYS A 102 12.69 -11.31 9.10
CA LYS A 102 11.57 -11.42 10.05
C LYS A 102 10.32 -10.70 9.52
N TYR A 103 10.50 -9.50 8.96
CA TYR A 103 9.42 -8.70 8.38
C TYR A 103 8.75 -9.43 7.21
N ASP A 104 9.55 -9.92 6.26
CA ASP A 104 9.07 -10.67 5.11
C ASP A 104 8.34 -11.95 5.53
N ALA A 105 8.89 -12.66 6.52
CA ALA A 105 8.31 -13.88 7.04
C ALA A 105 6.95 -13.65 7.72
N PHE A 106 6.83 -12.57 8.50
CA PHE A 106 5.60 -12.17 9.17
C PHE A 106 4.54 -11.69 8.18
N VAL A 107 4.88 -10.71 7.32
CA VAL A 107 3.93 -10.07 6.39
C VAL A 107 3.41 -11.06 5.35
N ASN A 108 4.28 -11.90 4.79
CA ASN A 108 3.88 -12.89 3.78
C ASN A 108 3.35 -14.19 4.39
N LYS A 109 3.09 -14.23 5.71
CA LYS A 109 2.60 -15.42 6.43
C LYS A 109 3.44 -16.67 6.14
N LYS A 110 4.75 -16.50 5.88
CA LYS A 110 5.66 -17.61 5.58
C LYS A 110 5.94 -18.46 6.81
N ILE A 111 5.66 -17.92 8.00
CA ILE A 111 5.65 -18.66 9.26
C ILE A 111 4.20 -19.08 9.53
N LYS A 112 3.91 -20.38 9.40
CA LYS A 112 2.67 -20.94 9.94
C LYS A 112 2.75 -20.88 11.46
N LYS A 113 1.79 -20.24 12.13
CA LYS A 113 1.61 -20.39 13.58
C LYS A 113 1.35 -21.88 13.85
N HIS A 114 2.32 -22.58 14.41
CA HIS A 114 2.09 -23.90 14.99
C HIS A 114 2.05 -23.75 16.51
N PRO A 115 1.07 -24.36 17.19
CA PRO A 115 1.13 -24.48 18.63
C PRO A 115 2.40 -25.27 18.99
N ILE A 116 3.29 -24.63 19.76
CA ILE A 116 4.44 -25.33 20.33
C ILE A 116 3.89 -26.07 21.54
N TYR A 117 3.67 -27.38 21.39
CA TYR A 117 3.49 -28.25 22.55
C TYR A 117 4.89 -28.47 23.14
N MET A 118 5.14 -27.94 24.33
CA MET A 118 6.26 -28.38 25.14
C MET A 118 5.81 -29.67 25.85
N GLU A 119 6.48 -30.78 25.54
CA GLU A 119 6.43 -31.99 26.37
C GLU A 119 7.23 -31.81 27.66
#